data_AF-A0A533WPE4-F1
#
_entry.id   AF-A0A533WPE4-F1
#
_cell.length_a   1.000
_cell.length_b   1.000
_cell.length_c   1.000
_cell.angle_alpha   90.00
_cell.angle_beta   90.00
_cell.angle_gamma   90.00
#
_symmetry.space_group_name_H-M   'P 1'
#
loop_
_entity.id
_entity.type
_entity.pdbx_description
1 polymer ?
#
loop_
_entity_poly.entity_id
_entity_poly.type
_entity_poly.pdbx_seq_one_letter_code
_entity_poly.pdbx_strand_id
1 'polypeptide(L)'
;MFDFLPRPSKKGAKPVARKINEFRSGRRFRVGSLEIHPIHVDHSIPGAYGFIISTSAGAVVYTGDVRLHGARPEMTQEFMAEAKAVKPLALICEGTRITDIPREKASKGCSGRETALWRSTLTHCVCRFQFLGHG
;
A
#
# COMPACT_ATOMS: atom_id res chain seq x y z
N MET A 1 10.72 -5.11 -23.45
CA MET A 1 9.55 -6.00 -23.51
C MET A 1 9.55 -6.84 -22.24
N PHE A 2 8.51 -6.73 -21.41
CA PHE A 2 8.48 -7.23 -20.03
C PHE A 2 8.14 -8.72 -19.94
N ASP A 3 8.55 -9.55 -20.88
CA ASP A 3 8.18 -10.97 -20.90
C ASP A 3 8.90 -11.74 -19.78
N PHE A 4 8.36 -12.89 -19.39
CA PHE A 4 8.97 -13.73 -18.35
C PHE A 4 9.29 -15.13 -18.83
N LEU A 5 10.35 -15.71 -18.26
CA LEU A 5 10.68 -17.11 -18.44
C LEU A 5 10.10 -17.91 -17.26
N PRO A 6 9.29 -18.95 -17.51
CA PRO A 6 8.79 -19.81 -16.42
C PRO A 6 9.96 -20.49 -15.71
N ARG A 7 9.90 -20.58 -14.37
CA ARG A 7 10.96 -21.19 -13.55
C ARG A 7 10.50 -22.55 -12.97
N PRO A 8 11.35 -23.60 -13.02
CA PRO A 8 12.72 -23.62 -13.55
C PRO A 8 12.76 -23.49 -15.08
N SER A 9 13.59 -22.57 -15.58
CA SER A 9 13.68 -22.30 -17.02
C SER A 9 14.63 -23.29 -17.67
N LYS A 10 14.13 -24.08 -18.63
CA LYS A 10 14.99 -24.93 -19.48
C LYS A 10 15.70 -24.08 -20.54
N LYS A 11 16.89 -24.49 -20.97
CA LYS A 11 17.61 -23.86 -22.10
C LYS A 11 16.72 -23.92 -23.34
N GLY A 12 16.41 -22.77 -23.95
CA GLY A 12 15.49 -22.67 -25.09
C GLY A 12 14.01 -22.45 -24.74
N ALA A 13 13.67 -22.22 -23.46
CA ALA A 13 12.31 -21.83 -23.08
C ALA A 13 11.89 -20.52 -23.77
N LYS A 14 10.70 -20.52 -24.36
CA LYS A 14 10.14 -19.31 -25.00
C LYS A 14 9.64 -18.34 -23.91
N PRO A 15 9.90 -17.03 -24.03
CA PRO A 15 9.31 -16.04 -23.15
C PRO A 15 7.78 -16.07 -23.21
N VAL A 16 7.14 -15.97 -22.05
CA VAL A 16 5.70 -15.80 -21.92
C VAL A 16 5.41 -14.31 -21.89
N ALA A 17 4.60 -13.84 -22.85
CA ALA A 17 4.23 -12.44 -22.94
C ALA A 17 3.45 -11.98 -21.71
N ARG A 18 3.85 -10.85 -21.12
CA ARG A 18 3.10 -10.23 -20.02
C ARG A 18 2.05 -9.27 -20.55
N LYS A 19 0.79 -9.49 -20.16
CA LYS A 19 -0.25 -8.46 -20.32
C LYS A 19 -0.08 -7.42 -19.21
N ILE A 20 0.35 -6.22 -19.59
CA ILE A 20 0.49 -5.07 -18.70
C ILE A 20 -0.62 -4.08 -19.03
N ASN A 21 -1.42 -3.72 -18.02
CA ASN A 21 -2.43 -2.67 -18.17
C ASN A 21 -1.95 -1.45 -17.41
N GLU A 22 -1.75 -0.35 -18.12
CA GLU A 22 -1.34 0.92 -17.52
C GLU A 22 -2.53 1.64 -16.85
N PHE A 23 -2.23 2.39 -15.80
CA PHE A 23 -3.18 3.25 -15.11
C PHE A 23 -2.51 4.57 -14.74
N ARG A 24 -3.31 5.56 -14.35
CA ARG A 24 -2.82 6.88 -13.90
C ARG A 24 -3.54 7.30 -12.63
N SER A 25 -2.85 8.09 -11.80
CA SER A 25 -3.43 8.68 -10.59
C SER A 25 -4.76 9.38 -10.87
N GLY A 26 -5.72 9.20 -9.96
CA GLY A 26 -7.08 9.75 -10.07
C GLY A 26 -8.00 8.98 -11.03
N ARG A 27 -7.46 8.24 -12.00
CA ARG A 27 -8.27 7.47 -12.96
C ARG A 27 -8.63 6.10 -12.39
N ARG A 28 -9.90 5.93 -12.01
CA ARG A 28 -10.43 4.66 -11.52
C ARG A 28 -10.49 3.60 -12.62
N PHE A 29 -10.28 2.35 -12.23
CA PHE A 29 -10.41 1.19 -13.12
C PHE A 29 -11.03 0.01 -12.37
N ARG A 30 -11.49 -1.00 -13.12
CA ARG A 30 -12.14 -2.18 -12.54
C ARG A 30 -11.30 -3.44 -12.70
N VAL A 31 -11.33 -4.27 -11.67
CA VAL A 31 -10.78 -5.63 -11.68
C VAL A 31 -11.86 -6.57 -11.16
N GLY A 32 -12.55 -7.26 -12.07
CA GLY A 32 -13.74 -8.02 -11.71
C GLY A 32 -14.82 -7.12 -11.11
N SER A 33 -15.27 -7.45 -9.90
CA SER A 33 -16.26 -6.66 -9.14
C SER A 33 -15.65 -5.52 -8.30
N LEU A 34 -14.33 -5.34 -8.34
CA LEU A 34 -13.62 -4.34 -7.54
C LEU A 34 -13.44 -3.04 -8.35
N GLU A 35 -13.71 -1.90 -7.73
CA GLU A 35 -13.34 -0.59 -8.27
C GLU A 35 -12.07 -0.11 -7.56
N ILE A 36 -11.05 0.20 -8.35
CA ILE A 36 -9.72 0.58 -7.87
C ILE A 36 -9.50 2.06 -8.15
N HIS A 37 -9.18 2.82 -7.11
CA HIS A 37 -8.77 4.22 -7.21
C HIS A 37 -7.27 4.35 -6.86
N PRO A 38 -6.39 4.44 -7.88
CA PRO A 38 -4.97 4.64 -7.66
C PRO A 38 -4.66 6.12 -7.38
N ILE A 39 -3.85 6.38 -6.36
CA ILE A 39 -3.34 7.73 -6.04
C ILE A 39 -1.83 7.64 -5.83
N HIS A 40 -1.09 8.59 -6.38
CA HIS A 40 0.36 8.66 -6.14
C HIS A 40 0.69 8.80 -4.66
N VAL A 41 1.81 8.18 -4.27
CA VAL A 41 2.43 8.38 -2.96
C VAL A 41 3.89 8.73 -3.15
N ASP A 42 4.44 9.43 -2.18
CA ASP A 42 5.86 9.77 -2.15
C ASP A 42 6.69 8.55 -1.80
N HIS A 43 7.79 8.34 -2.53
CA HIS A 43 8.71 7.24 -2.32
C HIS A 43 10.09 7.54 -2.95
N SER A 44 11.04 6.61 -2.84
CA SER A 44 12.39 6.75 -3.41
C SER A 44 12.46 6.66 -4.93
N ILE A 45 11.40 6.17 -5.59
CA ILE A 45 11.29 6.04 -7.03
C ILE A 45 10.00 6.68 -7.54
N PRO A 46 10.00 7.21 -8.78
CA PRO A 46 8.77 7.71 -9.40
C PRO A 46 7.79 6.55 -9.67
N GLY A 47 6.50 6.86 -9.62
CA GLY A 47 5.45 5.89 -9.93
C GLY A 47 5.05 4.99 -8.75
N ALA A 48 5.35 5.37 -7.51
CA ALA A 48 4.75 4.73 -6.35
C ALA A 48 3.27 5.14 -6.21
N TYR A 49 2.44 4.18 -5.77
CA TYR A 49 0.99 4.34 -5.65
C TYR A 49 0.46 3.69 -4.38
N GLY A 50 -0.49 4.38 -3.75
CA GLY A 50 -1.48 3.81 -2.86
C GLY A 50 -2.78 3.53 -3.61
N PHE A 51 -3.58 2.60 -3.10
CA PHE A 51 -4.83 2.17 -3.71
C PHE A 51 -5.97 2.20 -2.71
N ILE A 52 -7.08 2.82 -3.12
CA ILE A 52 -8.36 2.69 -2.44
C ILE A 52 -9.20 1.71 -3.25
N ILE A 53 -9.59 0.61 -2.61
CA ILE A 53 -10.26 -0.52 -3.24
C ILE A 53 -11.70 -0.57 -2.72
N SER A 54 -12.65 -0.22 -3.57
CA SER A 54 -14.07 -0.28 -3.25
C SER A 54 -14.60 -1.69 -3.53
N THR A 55 -15.18 -2.31 -2.50
CA THR A 55 -15.83 -3.62 -2.56
C THR A 55 -17.32 -3.47 -2.22
N SER A 56 -18.10 -4.54 -2.40
CA SER A 56 -19.51 -4.54 -1.99
C SER A 56 -19.73 -4.39 -0.48
N ALA A 57 -18.76 -4.77 0.34
CA ALA A 57 -18.84 -4.64 1.81
C ALA A 57 -18.38 -3.26 2.30
N GLY A 58 -17.51 -2.58 1.54
CA GLY A 58 -16.90 -1.31 1.91
C GLY A 58 -15.50 -1.14 1.32
N ALA A 59 -14.86 -0.01 1.63
CA ALA A 59 -13.54 0.30 1.12
C ALA A 59 -12.41 -0.40 1.90
N VAL A 60 -11.39 -0.87 1.20
CA VAL A 60 -10.12 -1.34 1.75
C VAL A 60 -9.02 -0.45 1.18
N VAL A 61 -8.12 0.04 2.03
CA VAL A 61 -7.01 0.90 1.60
C VAL A 61 -5.71 0.10 1.67
N TYR A 62 -4.91 0.17 0.61
CA TYR A 62 -3.55 -0.36 0.56
C TYR A 62 -2.58 0.78 0.31
N THR A 63 -1.66 1.03 1.24
CA THR A 63 -0.76 2.20 1.13
C THR A 63 0.31 2.01 0.06
N GLY A 64 0.66 0.75 -0.27
CA GLY A 64 1.95 0.48 -0.89
C GLY A 64 3.09 0.81 0.07
N ASP A 65 4.28 1.00 -0.48
CA ASP A 65 5.43 1.53 0.26
C ASP A 65 5.41 3.06 0.19
N VAL A 66 5.30 3.72 1.34
CA VAL A 66 5.07 5.17 1.41
C VAL A 66 6.16 5.84 2.21
N ARG A 67 6.43 7.10 1.89
CA ARG A 67 7.22 7.98 2.73
C ARG A 67 6.46 9.28 2.93
N LEU A 68 6.73 9.92 4.07
CA LEU A 68 6.26 11.27 4.38
C LEU A 68 7.36 12.33 4.30
N HIS A 69 8.56 11.96 3.86
CA HIS A 69 9.77 12.79 3.91
C HIS A 69 10.66 12.65 2.66
N GLY A 70 10.09 12.17 1.55
CA GLY A 70 10.75 12.15 0.25
C GLY A 70 10.57 13.47 -0.50
N ALA A 71 10.65 13.40 -1.82
CA ALA A 71 10.72 14.57 -2.68
C ALA A 71 9.36 15.26 -2.87
N ARG A 72 8.25 14.51 -2.72
CA ARG A 72 6.89 14.98 -3.04
C ARG A 72 5.88 14.55 -1.96
N PRO A 73 6.11 14.88 -0.67
CA PRO A 73 5.31 14.41 0.45
C PRO A 73 3.82 14.79 0.37
N GLU A 74 3.49 15.83 -0.38
CA GLU A 74 2.11 16.25 -0.63
C GLU A 74 1.28 15.17 -1.37
N MET A 75 1.91 14.30 -2.17
CA MET A 75 1.20 13.19 -2.82
C MET A 75 0.71 12.16 -1.80
N THR A 76 1.55 11.82 -0.82
CA THR A 76 1.15 10.96 0.30
C THR A 76 0.04 11.62 1.14
N GLN A 77 0.09 12.94 1.33
CA GLN A 77 -0.95 13.67 2.06
C GLN A 77 -2.30 13.65 1.34
N GLU A 78 -2.31 13.83 0.02
CA GLU A 78 -3.51 13.71 -0.82
C GLU A 78 -4.12 12.31 -0.73
N PHE A 79 -3.29 11.27 -0.87
CA PHE A 79 -3.73 9.89 -0.67
C PHE A 79 -4.32 9.66 0.72
N MET A 80 -3.70 10.19 1.76
CA MET A 80 -4.22 10.10 3.14
C MET A 80 -5.57 10.79 3.31
N ALA A 81 -5.78 11.94 2.68
CA ALA A 81 -7.05 12.66 2.75
C ALA A 81 -8.18 11.86 2.08
N GLU A 82 -7.95 11.33 0.89
CA GLU A 82 -8.90 10.48 0.17
C GLU A 82 -9.18 9.17 0.92
N ALA A 83 -8.13 8.52 1.44
CA ALA A 83 -8.25 7.31 2.24
C ALA A 83 -9.06 7.54 3.52
N LYS A 84 -9.00 8.74 4.11
CA LYS A 84 -9.82 9.12 5.27
C LYS A 84 -11.28 9.35 4.90
N ALA A 85 -11.53 10.02 3.78
CA ALA A 85 -12.87 10.36 3.34
C ALA A 85 -13.75 9.11 3.10
N VAL A 86 -13.14 8.02 2.62
CA VAL A 86 -13.85 6.76 2.33
C VAL A 86 -14.16 5.89 3.54
N LYS A 87 -13.68 6.24 4.75
CA LYS A 87 -13.89 5.50 6.01
C LYS A 87 -13.68 3.98 5.85
N PRO A 88 -12.43 3.54 5.59
CA PRO A 88 -12.17 2.18 5.16
C PRO A 88 -12.45 1.17 6.26
N LEU A 89 -12.94 0.00 5.86
CA LEU A 89 -13.11 -1.16 6.73
C LEU A 89 -11.77 -1.68 7.24
N ALA A 90 -10.77 -1.65 6.38
CA ALA A 90 -9.42 -2.12 6.67
C ALA A 90 -8.38 -1.24 5.96
N LEU A 91 -7.26 -1.03 6.66
CA LEU A 91 -6.03 -0.49 6.13
C LEU A 91 -4.96 -1.57 6.13
N ILE A 92 -4.38 -1.81 4.96
CA ILE A 92 -3.16 -2.58 4.77
C ILE A 92 -2.07 -1.56 4.50
N CYS A 93 -1.19 -1.36 5.47
CA CYS A 93 -0.06 -0.45 5.33
C CYS A 93 1.27 -1.19 5.37
N GLU A 94 2.29 -0.58 4.76
CA GLU A 94 3.66 -1.07 4.94
C GLU A 94 4.10 -0.97 6.41
N GLY A 95 5.15 -1.72 6.76
CA GLY A 95 5.62 -1.88 8.13
C GLY A 95 7.15 -1.86 8.27
N THR A 96 7.86 -1.36 7.27
CA THR A 96 9.32 -1.51 7.14
C THR A 96 10.10 -0.89 8.31
N ARG A 97 9.54 0.14 8.96
CA ARG A 97 10.14 0.85 10.10
C ARG A 97 9.35 0.69 11.41
N ILE A 98 8.60 -0.41 11.58
CA ILE A 98 7.79 -0.64 12.78
C ILE A 98 8.64 -0.77 14.07
N THR A 99 9.89 -1.22 13.93
CA THR A 99 10.84 -1.41 15.03
C THR A 99 11.68 -0.18 15.34
N ASP A 100 11.61 0.87 14.51
CA ASP A 100 12.33 2.13 14.74
C ASP A 100 11.54 2.96 15.76
N ILE A 101 11.60 2.55 17.03
CA ILE A 101 10.90 3.23 18.13
C ILE A 101 11.64 4.54 18.45
N PRO A 102 11.06 5.74 18.25
CA PRO A 102 11.58 6.94 18.88
C PRO A 102 11.34 6.80 20.39
N ARG A 103 12.30 7.22 21.22
CA ARG A 103 12.40 6.93 22.67
C ARG A 103 11.25 7.43 23.57
N GLU A 104 10.09 7.80 23.04
CA GLU A 104 8.95 8.22 23.85
C GLU A 104 7.65 7.51 23.45
N LYS A 105 7.17 6.69 24.39
CA LYS A 105 5.80 6.10 24.52
C LYS A 105 5.53 4.77 23.81
N ALA A 106 6.24 3.74 24.26
CA ALA A 106 5.87 2.33 24.11
C ALA A 106 4.80 1.92 25.15
N SER A 107 3.51 2.23 24.90
CA SER A 107 2.43 1.54 25.64
C SER A 107 1.10 1.38 24.88
N LYS A 108 0.98 1.85 23.62
CA LYS A 108 -0.17 1.55 22.74
C LYS A 108 0.37 1.45 21.31
N GLY A 109 0.12 0.35 20.61
CA GLY A 109 0.90 -0.14 19.45
C GLY A 109 1.23 0.84 18.30
N CYS A 110 2.19 0.47 17.44
CA CYS A 110 2.68 1.25 16.28
C CYS A 110 2.85 2.76 16.56
N SER A 111 4.01 3.16 17.08
CA SER A 111 4.30 4.50 17.62
C SER A 111 5.10 5.42 16.67
N GLY A 112 4.80 5.41 15.38
CA GLY A 112 5.36 6.36 14.40
C GLY A 112 4.43 7.54 14.13
N ARG A 113 4.95 8.69 13.69
CA ARG A 113 4.13 9.85 13.24
C ARG A 113 3.14 9.46 12.13
N GLU A 114 3.57 8.53 11.28
CA GLU A 114 2.81 7.93 10.19
C GLU A 114 1.63 7.09 10.71
N THR A 115 1.83 6.33 11.78
CA THR A 115 0.81 5.45 12.39
C THR A 115 -0.15 6.18 13.34
N ALA A 116 0.29 7.27 13.97
CA ALA A 116 -0.59 8.14 14.74
C ALA A 116 -1.70 8.77 13.88
N LEU A 117 -1.39 9.09 12.61
CA LEU A 117 -2.33 9.71 11.68
C LEU A 117 -3.44 8.76 11.18
N TRP A 118 -3.16 7.45 11.13
CA TRP A 118 -4.11 6.43 10.68
C TRP A 118 -5.06 5.95 11.78
N ARG A 119 -4.71 6.18 13.06
CA ARG A 119 -5.56 5.81 14.21
C ARG A 119 -6.92 6.50 14.23
N SER A 120 -7.03 7.72 13.71
CA SER A 120 -8.32 8.44 13.66
C SER A 120 -9.25 7.96 12.54
N THR A 121 -8.79 7.03 11.69
CA THR A 121 -9.44 6.66 10.44
C THR A 121 -10.08 5.26 10.49
N LEU A 122 -9.80 4.44 11.52
CA LEU A 122 -9.98 2.99 11.42
C LEU A 122 -10.91 2.38 12.46
N THR A 123 -11.76 1.46 11.99
CA THR A 123 -12.40 0.43 12.81
C THR A 123 -11.45 -0.76 13.04
N HIS A 124 -10.63 -1.13 12.05
CA HIS A 124 -9.60 -2.18 12.16
C HIS A 124 -8.35 -1.84 11.30
N CYS A 125 -7.19 -1.66 11.94
CA CYS A 125 -5.89 -1.57 11.25
C CYS A 125 -5.27 -2.96 11.16
N VAL A 126 -4.99 -3.47 9.97
CA VAL A 126 -4.34 -4.79 9.79
C VAL A 126 -2.85 -4.58 9.45
N CYS A 127 -2.07 -4.21 10.47
CA CYS A 127 -0.63 -4.46 10.48
C CYS A 127 -0.40 -5.91 10.93
N ARG A 128 -0.62 -6.90 10.07
CA ARG A 128 -0.41 -8.30 10.49
C ARG A 128 1.08 -8.63 10.53
N PHE A 129 1.65 -8.49 11.72
CA PHE A 129 2.62 -9.39 12.36
C PHE A 129 3.58 -10.14 11.42
N GLN A 130 4.81 -9.66 11.33
CA GLN A 130 5.95 -10.52 10.98
C GLN A 130 6.25 -11.42 12.19
N PHE A 131 5.88 -12.70 12.08
CA PHE A 131 6.39 -13.88 12.79
C PHE A 131 6.88 -13.69 14.25
N LEU A 132 5.99 -13.96 15.23
CA LEU A 132 6.40 -14.69 16.43
C LEU A 132 6.26 -16.19 16.13
N GLY A 133 7.32 -16.80 15.60
CA GLY A 133 7.51 -18.23 15.69
C GLY A 133 8.00 -18.54 17.10
N HIS A 134 7.19 -19.23 17.88
CA HIS A 134 7.65 -19.88 19.10
C HIS A 134 8.59 -21.04 18.73
N GLY A 135 9.79 -21.02 19.29
CA GLY A 135 10.77 -22.09 19.34
C GLY A 135 11.75 -21.78 20.46
#